data_AF-D5RML3-F1
#
_entry.id   AF-D5RML3-F1
#
_cell.length_a   1.000
_cell.length_b   1.000
_cell.length_c   1.000
_cell.angle_alpha   90.00
_cell.angle_beta   90.00
_cell.angle_gamma   90.00
#
_symmetry.space_group_name_H-M   'P 1'
#
loop_
_entity.id
_entity.type
_entity.pdbx_description
1 polymer ?
#
loop_
_entity_poly.entity_id
_entity_poly.type
_entity_poly.pdbx_seq_one_letter_code
_entity_poly.pdbx_strand_id
1 'polypeptide(L)'
;MLSLSAAGTIQDVRLTGTSGAMFDASWNAATGTLRIVPAMRFDFEAYHGSTVTLSFGLQARVNGSWVDSGRSFSVALLNVDDTPPHNLGFATGGFVLESDLGGVIGTLQAFDRDTPRAALTYRVLWPDEAYFEIVNGNVLKLRDGVDLLREGGTVRPVMIEVSDGRQEANFQIDVQVLNTTDLDTIPAPPAILPPGPDTVTTLPPSPPPPSPPPPSPP
;
A
#
# COMPACT_ATOMS: atom_id res chain seq x y z
N MET A 1 33.67 -16.04 6.86
CA MET A 1 33.85 -17.48 6.53
C MET A 1 33.92 -18.26 7.82
N LEU A 2 33.18 -19.36 7.95
CA LEU A 2 33.28 -20.25 9.10
C LEU A 2 34.11 -21.47 8.68
N SER A 3 35.26 -21.70 9.32
CA SER A 3 36.06 -22.90 9.08
C SER A 3 35.62 -24.04 10.01
N LEU A 4 35.49 -25.23 9.45
CA LEU A 4 35.30 -26.48 10.17
C LEU A 4 36.64 -27.22 10.17
N SER A 5 37.22 -27.45 11.34
CA SER A 5 38.40 -28.29 11.50
C SER A 5 37.96 -29.67 12.02
N ALA A 6 38.07 -30.69 11.18
CA ALA A 6 37.88 -32.08 11.57
C ALA A 6 39.21 -32.84 11.41
N ALA A 7 39.44 -33.86 12.23
CA ALA A 7 40.52 -34.82 12.02
C ALA A 7 40.13 -35.78 10.88
N GLY A 8 40.13 -35.27 9.64
CA GLY A 8 39.74 -36.01 8.43
C GLY A 8 39.06 -35.12 7.38
N THR A 9 38.98 -35.60 6.14
CA THR A 9 38.34 -34.86 5.04
C THR A 9 36.83 -34.93 5.20
N ILE A 10 36.18 -33.76 5.28
CA ILE A 10 34.72 -33.64 5.26
C ILE A 10 34.23 -33.97 3.85
N GLN A 11 33.33 -34.95 3.75
CA GLN A 11 32.73 -35.44 2.51
C GLN A 11 31.37 -34.79 2.25
N ASP A 12 30.62 -34.52 3.31
CA ASP A 12 29.26 -33.98 3.26
C ASP A 12 28.89 -33.32 4.59
N VAL A 13 27.81 -32.55 4.61
CA VAL A 13 27.28 -31.85 5.78
C VAL A 13 25.76 -31.93 5.83
N ARG A 14 25.18 -31.91 7.03
CA ARG A 14 23.73 -31.76 7.20
C ARG A 14 23.41 -30.97 8.47
N LEU A 15 22.32 -30.23 8.43
CA LEU A 15 21.79 -29.53 9.59
C LEU A 15 20.89 -30.45 10.40
N THR A 16 20.78 -30.20 11.70
CA THR A 16 19.96 -31.00 12.62
C THR A 16 19.01 -30.14 13.43
N GLY A 17 17.96 -30.76 13.97
CA GLY A 17 16.88 -30.07 14.68
C GLY A 17 15.79 -29.55 13.74
N THR A 18 14.64 -29.16 14.30
CA THR A 18 13.45 -28.76 13.53
C THR A 18 13.72 -27.58 12.60
N SER A 19 14.40 -26.55 13.08
CA SER A 19 14.77 -25.41 12.24
C SER A 19 15.81 -25.76 11.18
N GLY A 20 16.64 -26.79 11.39
CA GLY A 20 17.65 -27.21 10.42
C GLY A 20 17.03 -27.68 9.10
N ALA A 21 15.81 -28.22 9.14
CA ALA A 21 15.07 -28.62 7.94
C ALA A 21 14.60 -27.44 7.07
N MET A 22 14.70 -26.20 7.57
CA MET A 22 14.33 -24.98 6.83
C MET A 22 15.50 -24.42 6.00
N PHE A 23 16.67 -25.06 6.06
CA PHE A 23 17.89 -24.61 5.41
C PHE A 23 18.60 -25.77 4.71
N ASP A 24 19.22 -25.48 3.57
CA ASP A 24 20.16 -26.37 2.92
C ASP A 24 21.59 -26.06 3.38
N ALA A 25 22.39 -27.10 3.57
CA ALA A 25 23.82 -26.98 3.83
C ALA A 25 24.64 -27.69 2.76
N SER A 26 25.71 -27.06 2.31
CA SER A 26 26.69 -27.68 1.42
C SER A 26 28.12 -27.36 1.83
N TRP A 27 29.03 -28.31 1.58
CA TRP A 27 30.44 -28.19 1.90
C TRP A 27 31.27 -28.08 0.62
N ASN A 28 32.10 -27.04 0.55
CA ASN A 28 33.12 -26.93 -0.49
C ASN A 28 34.48 -27.35 0.08
N ALA A 29 34.94 -28.54 -0.31
CA ALA A 29 36.21 -29.10 0.16
C ALA A 29 37.44 -28.36 -0.39
N ALA A 30 37.34 -27.73 -1.56
CA ALA A 30 38.45 -27.00 -2.16
C ALA A 30 38.74 -25.69 -1.41
N THR A 31 37.71 -25.04 -0.89
CA THR A 31 37.82 -23.77 -0.14
C THR A 31 37.70 -23.95 1.38
N GLY A 32 37.29 -25.13 1.85
CA GLY A 32 37.06 -25.40 3.26
C GLY A 32 35.88 -24.61 3.85
N THR A 33 34.87 -24.30 3.04
CA THR A 33 33.75 -23.43 3.43
C THR A 33 32.42 -24.20 3.48
N LEU A 34 31.70 -24.02 4.58
CA LEU A 34 30.29 -24.36 4.71
C LEU A 34 29.42 -23.24 4.13
N ARG A 35 28.47 -23.58 3.27
CA ARG A 35 27.40 -22.70 2.80
C ARG A 35 26.09 -23.19 3.39
N ILE A 36 25.36 -22.30 4.06
CA ILE A 36 24.00 -22.54 4.54
C ILE A 36 23.09 -21.53 3.83
N VAL A 37 21.96 -21.99 3.30
CA VAL A 37 20.96 -21.12 2.66
C VAL A 37 19.55 -21.51 3.03
N PRO A 38 18.59 -20.56 2.99
CA PRO A 38 17.17 -20.89 3.07
C PRO A 38 16.77 -21.95 2.05
N ALA A 39 16.06 -22.99 2.50
CA ALA A 39 15.41 -23.97 1.64
C ALA A 39 13.93 -23.61 1.38
N MET A 40 13.44 -22.54 2.00
CA MET A 40 12.07 -22.04 1.89
C MET A 40 12.04 -20.51 1.95
N ARG A 41 10.88 -19.93 1.62
CA ARG A 41 10.61 -18.51 1.89
C ARG A 41 10.30 -18.33 3.37
N PHE A 42 10.92 -17.33 3.98
CA PHE A 42 10.58 -16.90 5.32
C PHE A 42 9.65 -15.70 5.23
N ASP A 43 8.71 -15.69 6.16
CA ASP A 43 7.68 -14.69 6.35
C ASP A 43 7.61 -14.55 7.88
N PHE A 44 7.96 -13.38 8.41
CA PHE A 44 8.02 -13.17 9.87
C PHE A 44 6.62 -13.19 10.47
N GLU A 45 5.67 -12.67 9.72
CA GLU A 45 4.26 -12.59 9.97
C GLU A 45 3.70 -14.02 10.15
N ALA A 46 4.17 -15.03 9.42
CA ALA A 46 3.79 -16.44 9.66
C ALA A 46 4.05 -16.93 11.11
N TYR A 47 4.92 -16.24 11.87
CA TYR A 47 5.25 -16.53 13.27
C TYR A 47 4.56 -15.61 14.29
N HIS A 48 3.48 -14.94 13.89
CA HIS A 48 2.66 -14.10 14.78
C HIS A 48 3.41 -12.93 15.44
N GLY A 49 4.38 -12.35 14.75
CA GLY A 49 5.05 -11.12 15.18
C GLY A 49 6.01 -11.28 16.36
N SER A 50 6.32 -12.51 16.75
CA SER A 50 7.26 -12.80 17.85
C SER A 50 8.70 -12.76 17.36
N THR A 51 9.67 -12.40 18.21
CA THR A 51 11.09 -12.56 17.86
C THR A 51 11.40 -14.03 17.59
N VAL A 52 11.74 -14.36 16.35
CA VAL A 52 12.03 -15.73 15.93
C VAL A 52 13.54 -15.94 15.83
N THR A 53 14.06 -16.90 16.60
CA THR A 53 15.44 -17.39 16.47
C THR A 53 15.41 -18.87 16.10
N LEU A 54 15.83 -19.18 14.88
CA LEU A 54 15.89 -20.52 14.32
C LEU A 54 17.22 -21.16 14.70
N SER A 55 17.21 -22.14 15.60
CA SER A 55 18.42 -22.80 16.10
C SER A 55 18.56 -24.21 15.54
N PHE A 56 19.76 -24.56 15.07
CA PHE A 56 20.04 -25.87 14.48
C PHE A 56 21.49 -26.30 14.69
N GLY A 57 21.69 -27.61 14.79
CA GLY A 57 23.03 -28.20 14.88
C GLY A 57 23.61 -28.51 13.51
N LEU A 58 24.84 -29.00 13.49
CA LEU A 58 25.55 -29.42 12.29
C LEU A 58 26.23 -30.77 12.51
N GLN A 59 26.02 -31.68 11.56
CA GLN A 59 26.79 -32.91 11.44
C GLN A 59 27.60 -32.88 10.15
N ALA A 60 28.80 -33.44 10.21
CA ALA A 60 29.66 -33.61 9.06
C ALA A 60 29.91 -35.10 8.82
N ARG A 61 29.93 -35.49 7.55
CA ARG A 61 30.32 -36.85 7.17
C ARG A 61 31.83 -36.91 7.00
N VAL A 62 32.50 -37.62 7.90
CA VAL A 62 33.96 -37.79 7.93
C VAL A 62 34.26 -39.28 7.82
N ASN A 63 35.14 -39.65 6.88
CA ASN A 63 35.51 -41.05 6.63
C ASN A 63 34.28 -41.98 6.49
N GLY A 64 33.24 -41.51 5.80
CA GLY A 64 32.01 -42.26 5.56
C GLY A 64 30.97 -42.24 6.69
N SER A 65 31.31 -41.73 7.89
CA SER A 65 30.43 -41.70 9.06
C SER A 65 29.99 -40.29 9.43
N TRP A 66 28.75 -40.13 9.90
CA TRP A 66 28.27 -38.85 10.43
C TRP A 66 28.82 -38.61 11.82
N VAL A 67 29.43 -37.45 12.02
CA VAL A 67 29.98 -37.00 13.29
C VAL A 67 29.32 -35.67 13.64
N ASP A 68 28.88 -35.55 14.90
CA ASP A 68 28.36 -34.30 15.40
C ASP A 68 29.48 -33.28 15.57
N SER A 69 29.24 -32.06 15.08
CA SER A 69 30.25 -30.99 15.21
C SER A 69 30.26 -30.36 16.60
N GLY A 70 29.23 -30.61 17.43
CA GLY A 70 28.99 -29.92 18.70
C GLY A 70 28.65 -28.43 18.54
N ARG A 71 28.51 -27.95 17.31
CA ARG A 71 28.20 -26.54 17.01
C ARG A 71 26.69 -26.36 16.86
N SER A 72 26.20 -25.29 17.48
CA SER A 72 24.86 -24.76 17.22
C SER A 72 24.99 -23.49 16.40
N PHE A 73 24.09 -23.34 15.44
CA PHE A 73 23.89 -22.14 14.65
C PHE A 73 22.53 -21.57 15.01
N SER A 74 22.41 -20.25 14.90
CA SER A 74 21.15 -19.55 15.09
C SER A 74 20.98 -18.51 14.00
N VAL A 75 19.80 -18.45 13.39
CA VAL A 75 19.40 -17.41 12.45
C VAL A 75 18.25 -16.64 13.09
N ALA A 76 18.44 -15.34 13.29
CA ALA A 76 17.34 -14.46 13.65
C ALA A 76 16.54 -14.14 12.39
N LEU A 77 15.22 -14.34 12.45
CA LEU A 77 14.32 -13.82 11.43
C LEU A 77 13.94 -12.40 11.86
N LEU A 78 14.30 -11.42 11.04
CA LEU A 78 14.01 -10.02 11.29
C LEU A 78 12.68 -9.66 10.66
N ASN A 79 11.90 -8.84 11.36
CA ASN A 79 10.69 -8.28 10.76
C ASN A 79 11.06 -7.25 9.70
N VAL A 80 10.40 -7.31 8.55
CA VAL A 80 10.46 -6.33 7.48
C VAL A 80 9.03 -6.03 7.03
N ASP A 81 8.77 -4.77 6.72
CA ASP A 81 7.49 -4.34 6.16
C ASP A 81 7.42 -4.79 4.70
N ASP A 82 6.76 -5.93 4.48
CA ASP A 82 6.68 -6.64 3.19
C ASP A 82 5.24 -7.03 2.80
N THR A 83 4.26 -6.64 3.60
CA THR A 83 2.84 -6.85 3.34
C THR A 83 2.16 -5.51 3.07
N PRO A 84 1.50 -5.30 1.93
CA PRO A 84 0.75 -4.08 1.70
C PRO A 84 -0.56 -4.05 2.49
N PRO A 85 -1.17 -2.86 2.69
CA PRO A 85 -2.48 -2.75 3.32
C PRO A 85 -3.54 -3.56 2.57
N HIS A 86 -4.45 -4.19 3.31
CA HIS A 86 -5.47 -5.07 2.78
C HIS A 86 -6.82 -4.91 3.50
N ASN A 87 -7.85 -5.58 2.98
CA ASN A 87 -9.21 -5.58 3.51
C ASN A 87 -9.79 -4.17 3.73
N LEU A 88 -9.64 -3.28 2.74
CA LEU A 88 -10.32 -1.99 2.78
C LEU A 88 -11.84 -2.19 2.81
N GLY A 89 -12.51 -1.44 3.66
CA GLY A 89 -13.96 -1.33 3.66
C GLY A 89 -14.44 -0.21 4.58
N PHE A 90 -15.76 -0.08 4.72
CA PHE A 90 -16.34 0.81 5.72
C PHE A 90 -16.32 0.13 7.09
N ALA A 91 -15.76 0.82 8.08
CA ALA A 91 -15.95 0.49 9.49
C ALA A 91 -17.36 0.86 9.95
N THR A 92 -17.86 2.01 9.46
CA THR A 92 -19.21 2.52 9.71
C THR A 92 -19.72 3.30 8.50
N GLY A 93 -21.03 3.32 8.29
CA GLY A 93 -21.65 4.06 7.18
C GLY A 93 -21.58 3.27 5.87
N GLY A 94 -21.15 3.94 4.81
CA GLY A 94 -21.11 3.40 3.45
C GLY A 94 -22.30 3.81 2.60
N PHE A 95 -23.04 4.84 3.03
CA PHE A 95 -24.18 5.37 2.30
C PHE A 95 -24.28 6.89 2.44
N VAL A 96 -24.92 7.54 1.48
CA VAL A 96 -25.22 8.97 1.50
C VAL A 96 -26.56 9.23 0.80
N LEU A 97 -27.28 10.27 1.22
CA LEU A 97 -28.46 10.71 0.48
C LEU A 97 -28.00 11.40 -0.82
N GLU A 98 -28.68 11.14 -1.92
CA GLU A 98 -28.31 11.76 -3.21
C GLU A 98 -28.30 13.29 -3.17
N SER A 99 -29.07 13.90 -2.27
CA SER A 99 -29.22 15.36 -2.13
C SER A 99 -28.34 15.97 -1.03
N ASP A 100 -27.52 15.18 -0.35
CA ASP A 100 -26.70 15.66 0.78
C ASP A 100 -25.39 16.28 0.30
N LEU A 101 -25.41 17.61 0.13
CA LEU A 101 -24.26 18.40 -0.29
C LEU A 101 -23.10 18.26 0.72
N GLY A 102 -21.98 17.72 0.27
CA GLY A 102 -20.82 17.48 1.14
C GLY A 102 -21.07 16.40 2.21
N GLY A 103 -22.07 15.54 1.97
CA GLY A 103 -22.52 14.50 2.90
C GLY A 103 -21.42 13.54 3.31
N VAL A 104 -21.41 13.18 4.60
CA VAL A 104 -20.49 12.18 5.15
C VAL A 104 -21.00 10.79 4.82
N ILE A 105 -20.17 9.98 4.15
CA ILE A 105 -20.54 8.64 3.71
C ILE A 105 -20.21 7.62 4.79
N GLY A 106 -19.02 7.71 5.37
CA GLY A 106 -18.57 6.70 6.33
C GLY A 106 -17.12 6.83 6.73
N THR A 107 -16.74 5.97 7.67
CA THR A 107 -15.35 5.84 8.13
C THR A 107 -14.75 4.61 7.48
N LEU A 108 -13.61 4.77 6.81
CA LEU A 108 -12.85 3.70 6.19
C LEU A 108 -12.00 2.97 7.22
N GLN A 109 -11.80 1.67 6.98
CA GLN A 109 -10.84 0.84 7.70
C GLN A 109 -10.08 -0.02 6.71
N ALA A 110 -8.81 -0.24 7.00
CA ALA A 110 -7.97 -1.22 6.34
C ALA A 110 -7.08 -1.86 7.40
N PHE A 111 -6.39 -2.92 7.01
CA PHE A 111 -5.55 -3.70 7.89
C PHE A 111 -4.19 -3.80 7.26
N ASP A 112 -3.19 -3.64 8.11
CA ASP A 112 -1.83 -3.95 7.76
C ASP A 112 -1.19 -4.65 8.95
N ARG A 113 -0.25 -5.54 8.66
CA ARG A 113 0.34 -6.38 9.70
C ARG A 113 1.58 -5.76 10.33
N ASP A 114 2.28 -4.96 9.56
CA ASP A 114 3.49 -4.23 9.95
C ASP A 114 3.17 -2.83 10.47
N THR A 115 2.01 -2.31 10.09
CA THR A 115 1.61 -0.93 10.34
C THR A 115 0.33 -0.85 11.17
N PRO A 116 0.35 -0.13 12.31
CA PRO A 116 -0.86 0.11 13.09
C PRO A 116 -1.93 0.82 12.26
N ARG A 117 -3.20 0.45 12.42
CA ARG A 117 -4.33 1.03 11.66
C ARG A 117 -4.38 2.56 11.67
N ALA A 118 -3.99 3.19 12.78
CA ALA A 118 -4.01 4.65 12.93
C ALA A 118 -2.90 5.36 12.13
N ALA A 119 -1.90 4.63 11.63
CA ALA A 119 -0.84 5.15 10.78
C ALA A 119 -1.14 4.96 9.28
N LEU A 120 -2.19 4.23 8.93
CA LEU A 120 -2.63 4.09 7.54
C LEU A 120 -3.19 5.43 7.05
N THR A 121 -2.87 5.74 5.79
CA THR A 121 -3.34 6.95 5.11
C THR A 121 -4.20 6.55 3.92
N TYR A 122 -5.21 7.36 3.61
CA TYR A 122 -6.20 7.08 2.57
C TYR A 122 -6.25 8.25 1.60
N ARG A 123 -6.31 7.97 0.30
CA ARG A 123 -6.60 8.97 -0.73
C ARG A 123 -7.68 8.47 -1.69
N VAL A 124 -8.55 9.38 -2.12
CA VAL A 124 -9.42 9.12 -3.28
C VAL A 124 -8.58 9.29 -4.53
N LEU A 125 -8.68 8.36 -5.47
CA LEU A 125 -7.97 8.45 -6.75
C LEU A 125 -8.82 9.16 -7.80
N TRP A 126 -8.16 9.73 -8.81
CA TRP A 126 -8.83 10.23 -10.00
C TRP A 126 -9.55 9.10 -10.76
N PRO A 127 -10.78 9.32 -11.28
CA PRO A 127 -11.52 10.59 -11.35
C PRO A 127 -12.39 10.90 -10.13
N ASP A 128 -12.55 9.97 -9.19
CA ASP A 128 -13.49 10.12 -8.08
C ASP A 128 -13.09 11.23 -7.10
N GLU A 129 -11.81 11.58 -7.01
CA GLU A 129 -11.32 12.69 -6.20
C GLU A 129 -11.93 14.06 -6.55
N ALA A 130 -12.58 14.19 -7.72
CA ALA A 130 -13.35 15.38 -8.11
C ALA A 130 -14.65 15.53 -7.32
N TYR A 131 -15.21 14.42 -6.81
CA TYR A 131 -16.50 14.36 -6.11
C TYR A 131 -16.35 14.02 -4.64
N PHE A 132 -15.33 13.22 -4.30
CA PHE A 132 -15.12 12.70 -2.96
C PHE A 132 -13.79 13.18 -2.38
N GLU A 133 -13.73 13.21 -1.05
CA GLU A 133 -12.51 13.49 -0.31
C GLU A 133 -12.42 12.66 0.98
N ILE A 134 -11.19 12.47 1.45
CA ILE A 134 -10.92 11.92 2.77
C ILE A 134 -10.65 13.07 3.74
N VAL A 135 -11.40 13.12 4.84
CA VAL A 135 -11.18 14.05 5.95
C VAL A 135 -10.90 13.28 7.23
N ASN A 136 -10.29 13.95 8.21
CA ASN A 136 -10.01 13.38 9.54
C ASN A 136 -9.25 12.04 9.48
N GLY A 137 -8.38 11.87 8.48
CA GLY A 137 -7.54 10.68 8.28
C GLY A 137 -8.22 9.55 7.51
N ASN A 138 -9.50 9.24 7.78
CA ASN A 138 -10.17 8.08 7.18
C ASN A 138 -11.68 8.24 6.96
N VAL A 139 -12.24 9.44 7.06
CA VAL A 139 -13.67 9.68 6.81
C VAL A 139 -13.86 10.04 5.33
N LEU A 140 -14.58 9.20 4.59
CA LEU A 140 -14.99 9.49 3.22
C LEU A 140 -16.25 10.37 3.24
N LYS A 141 -16.21 11.49 2.51
CA LYS A 141 -17.37 12.36 2.26
C LYS A 141 -17.39 12.84 0.82
N LEU A 142 -18.54 13.34 0.38
CA LEU A 142 -18.62 14.19 -0.81
C LEU A 142 -17.89 15.50 -0.54
N ARG A 143 -17.29 16.12 -1.54
CA ARG A 143 -16.73 17.47 -1.40
C ARG A 143 -17.81 18.48 -1.07
N ASP A 144 -17.43 19.56 -0.40
CA ASP A 144 -18.36 20.64 -0.08
C ASP A 144 -19.04 21.19 -1.34
N GLY A 145 -20.38 21.22 -1.30
CA GLY A 145 -21.20 21.67 -2.43
C GLY A 145 -21.43 20.64 -3.55
N VAL A 146 -20.94 19.42 -3.40
CA VAL A 146 -21.21 18.30 -4.31
C VAL A 146 -22.30 17.41 -3.70
N ASP A 147 -23.33 17.10 -4.48
CA ASP A 147 -24.31 16.06 -4.21
C ASP A 147 -24.22 14.98 -5.32
N LEU A 148 -25.04 13.94 -5.23
CA LEU A 148 -25.16 12.90 -6.26
C LEU A 148 -26.54 12.93 -6.95
N LEU A 149 -27.26 14.04 -6.80
CA LEU A 149 -28.62 14.18 -7.28
C LEU A 149 -28.58 14.24 -8.81
N ARG A 150 -29.41 13.42 -9.49
CA ARG A 150 -29.44 13.28 -10.98
C ARG A 150 -28.27 12.51 -11.59
N GLU A 151 -27.36 11.95 -10.79
CA GLU A 151 -26.35 11.00 -11.28
C GLU A 151 -26.99 9.63 -11.56
N GLY A 152 -28.08 9.31 -10.85
CA GLY A 152 -28.84 8.08 -10.98
C GLY A 152 -28.14 6.85 -10.40
N GLY A 153 -28.93 5.81 -10.14
CA GLY A 153 -28.44 4.55 -9.58
C GLY A 153 -28.36 4.56 -8.06
N THR A 154 -28.28 3.38 -7.47
CA THR A 154 -28.26 3.19 -6.01
C THR A 154 -26.86 2.90 -5.46
N VAL A 155 -25.85 2.83 -6.34
CA VAL A 155 -24.47 2.50 -5.98
C VAL A 155 -23.51 3.35 -6.81
N ARG A 156 -22.58 4.04 -6.14
CA ARG A 156 -21.46 4.74 -6.76
C ARG A 156 -20.14 4.07 -6.36
N PRO A 157 -19.44 3.38 -7.28
CA PRO A 157 -18.11 2.87 -7.00
C PRO A 157 -17.12 4.05 -6.86
N VAL A 158 -16.22 3.95 -5.89
CA VAL A 158 -15.19 4.96 -5.60
C VAL A 158 -13.84 4.26 -5.49
N MET A 159 -12.84 4.74 -6.23
CA MET A 159 -11.48 4.22 -6.13
C MET A 159 -10.72 4.90 -4.98
N ILE A 160 -10.28 4.10 -4.02
CA ILE A 160 -9.50 4.52 -2.86
C ILE A 160 -8.15 3.80 -2.87
N GLU A 161 -7.10 4.55 -2.57
CA GLU A 161 -5.81 3.97 -2.21
C GLU A 161 -5.59 4.08 -0.70
N VAL A 162 -4.98 3.03 -0.14
CA VAL A 162 -4.46 2.99 1.22
C VAL A 162 -2.95 2.83 1.19
N SER A 163 -2.25 3.61 2.00
CA SER A 163 -0.79 3.49 2.20
C SER A 163 -0.43 3.31 3.66
N ASP A 164 0.54 2.43 3.92
CA ASP A 164 1.22 2.30 5.21
C ASP A 164 2.50 3.17 5.32
N GLY A 165 2.84 3.91 4.27
CA GLY A 165 4.06 4.73 4.17
C GLY A 165 5.25 4.06 3.47
N ARG A 166 5.16 2.76 3.15
CA ARG A 166 6.12 2.02 2.33
C ARG A 166 5.49 1.38 1.10
N GLN A 167 4.29 0.88 1.24
CA GLN A 167 3.51 0.17 0.25
C GLN A 167 2.13 0.82 0.10
N GLU A 168 1.51 0.60 -1.05
CA GLU A 168 0.21 1.16 -1.42
C GLU A 168 -0.67 0.05 -1.99
N ALA A 169 -1.98 0.14 -1.75
CA ALA A 169 -2.97 -0.75 -2.33
C ALA A 169 -4.23 0.01 -2.75
N ASN A 170 -4.72 -0.30 -3.95
CA ASN A 170 -5.88 0.33 -4.56
C ASN A 170 -7.10 -0.58 -4.46
N PHE A 171 -8.24 -0.01 -4.09
CA PHE A 171 -9.48 -0.71 -3.87
C PHE A 171 -10.65 0.11 -4.42
N GLN A 172 -11.60 -0.58 -5.05
CA GLN A 172 -12.90 0.00 -5.30
C GLN A 172 -13.79 -0.26 -4.09
N ILE A 173 -14.44 0.78 -3.58
CA ILE A 173 -15.48 0.67 -2.55
C ILE A 173 -16.82 1.14 -3.12
N ASP A 174 -17.89 0.41 -2.81
CA ASP A 174 -19.23 0.74 -3.28
C ASP A 174 -19.94 1.62 -2.25
N VAL A 175 -20.23 2.87 -2.63
CA VAL A 175 -21.04 3.80 -1.84
C VAL A 175 -22.50 3.60 -2.20
N GLN A 176 -23.35 3.31 -1.21
CA GLN A 176 -24.80 3.23 -1.42
C GLN A 176 -25.39 4.64 -1.51
N VAL A 177 -26.08 4.93 -2.61
CA VAL A 177 -26.78 6.20 -2.80
C VAL A 177 -28.25 5.99 -2.47
N LEU A 178 -28.70 6.69 -1.44
CA LEU A 178 -30.09 6.66 -1.01
C LEU A 178 -30.88 7.70 -1.81
N ASN A 179 -31.63 7.23 -2.79
CA ASN A 179 -32.55 8.06 -3.55
C ASN A 179 -33.74 8.47 -2.64
N THR A 180 -34.02 9.78 -2.62
CA THR A 180 -35.13 10.36 -1.86
C THR A 180 -36.01 11.29 -2.70
N THR A 181 -35.71 11.45 -3.98
CA THR A 181 -36.38 12.34 -4.91
C THR A 181 -36.67 11.65 -6.25
N ASP A 182 -37.66 12.13 -7.00
CA ASP A 182 -37.94 11.67 -8.36
C ASP A 182 -37.09 12.38 -9.44
N LEU A 183 -36.13 13.21 -9.01
CA LEU A 183 -35.32 14.05 -9.89
C LEU A 183 -34.26 13.28 -10.67
N ASP A 184 -33.98 12.03 -10.30
CA ASP A 184 -33.05 11.12 -10.98
C ASP A 184 -33.43 10.78 -12.43
N THR A 185 -34.64 11.13 -12.86
CA THR A 185 -35.11 10.94 -14.24
C THR A 185 -34.85 12.15 -15.15
N ILE A 186 -34.26 13.23 -14.61
CA ILE A 186 -33.93 14.45 -15.35
C ILE A 186 -32.41 14.52 -15.46
N PRO A 187 -31.82 14.57 -16.67
CA PRO A 187 -30.36 14.62 -16.82
C PRO A 187 -29.76 15.72 -15.94
N ALA A 188 -28.66 15.42 -15.24
CA ALA A 188 -27.92 16.40 -14.49
C ALA A 188 -27.63 17.64 -15.38
N PRO A 189 -27.81 18.87 -14.87
CA PRO A 189 -27.20 20.04 -15.50
C PRO A 189 -25.70 19.75 -15.71
N PRO A 190 -25.07 20.23 -16.80
CA PRO A 190 -23.67 19.95 -17.08
C PRO A 190 -22.79 20.22 -15.84
N ALA A 191 -21.93 19.27 -15.48
CA ALA A 191 -21.02 19.42 -14.35
C ALA A 191 -20.24 20.74 -14.48
N ILE A 192 -20.33 21.60 -13.48
CA ILE A 192 -19.45 22.76 -13.37
C ILE A 192 -18.11 22.18 -12.89
N LEU A 193 -17.20 21.89 -13.83
CA LEU A 193 -15.84 21.54 -13.46
C LEU A 193 -15.27 22.67 -12.59
N PRO A 194 -14.62 22.36 -11.45
CA PRO A 194 -13.79 23.36 -10.79
C PRO A 194 -12.80 23.92 -11.81
N PRO A 195 -12.47 25.23 -11.76
CA PRO A 195 -11.49 25.79 -12.67
C PRO A 195 -10.23 24.91 -12.59
N GLY A 196 -9.86 24.31 -13.73
CA GLY A 196 -8.58 23.62 -13.84
C GLY A 196 -7.46 24.59 -13.45
N PRO A 197 -6.27 24.10 -13.06
CA PRO A 197 -5.14 24.97 -12.78
C PRO A 197 -4.98 25.93 -13.96
N ASP A 198 -5.20 27.23 -13.69
CA ASP A 198 -5.42 28.24 -14.71
C ASP A 198 -4.40 28.06 -15.84
N THR A 199 -4.87 27.68 -17.03
CA THR A 199 -4.18 28.12 -18.22
C THR A 199 -4.24 29.63 -18.17
N VAL A 200 -3.12 30.24 -17.74
CA VAL A 200 -2.86 31.67 -17.79
C VAL A 200 -3.23 32.11 -19.19
N THR A 201 -4.46 32.60 -19.34
CA THR A 201 -4.91 33.25 -20.54
C THR A 201 -4.25 34.61 -20.43
N THR A 202 -3.07 34.73 -21.01
CA THR A 202 -2.39 36.01 -21.17
C THR A 202 -3.41 36.98 -21.75
N LEU A 203 -3.78 37.99 -20.97
CA LEU A 203 -4.64 39.08 -21.45
C LEU A 203 -4.01 39.60 -22.76
N PRO A 204 -4.75 39.73 -23.87
CA PRO A 204 -4.20 40.38 -25.05
C PRO A 204 -3.73 41.78 -24.67
N PRO A 205 -2.60 42.26 -25.21
CA PRO A 205 -2.05 43.56 -24.86
C PRO A 205 -3.10 44.66 -25.09
N SER A 206 -3.20 45.58 -24.14
CA SER A 206 -4.13 46.71 -24.24
C SER A 206 -3.87 47.48 -25.54
N PRO A 207 -4.93 47.89 -26.28
CA PRO A 207 -4.76 48.65 -27.50
C PRO A 207 -4.03 49.96 -27.21
N PRO A 208 -3.18 50.45 -28.14
CA PRO A 208 -2.46 51.70 -27.95
C PRO A 208 -3.45 52.87 -27.77
N PRO A 209 -3.09 53.88 -26.96
CA PRO A 209 -3.95 55.04 -26.76
C PRO A 209 -4.22 55.74 -28.11
N PRO A 210 -5.42 56.34 -28.28
CA PRO A 210 -5.77 57.03 -29.50
C PRO A 210 -4.80 58.19 -29.78
N SER A 211 -4.41 58.34 -31.04
CA SER A 211 -3.54 59.44 -31.49
C SER A 211 -4.14 60.80 -31.12
N PRO A 212 -3.34 61.77 -30.66
CA PRO A 212 -3.84 63.11 -30.35
C PRO A 212 -4.42 63.76 -31.61
N PRO A 213 -5.47 64.59 -31.47
CA PRO A 213 -6.09 65.27 -32.60
C PRO A 213 -5.09 66.20 -33.30
N PRO A 214 -5.20 66.37 -34.63
CA PRO A 214 -4.32 67.26 -35.36
C PRO A 214 -4.46 68.70 -34.87
N PRO A 215 -3.36 69.49 -34.86
CA PRO A 215 -3.42 70.88 -34.46
C PRO A 215 -4.34 71.67 -35.39
N SER A 216 -5.13 72.57 -34.81
CA SER A 216 -6.04 73.44 -35.56
C SER A 216 -5.26 74.35 -36.52
N PRO A 217 -5.78 74.58 -37.75
CA PRO A 217 -5.12 75.46 -38.71
C PRO A 217 -5.14 76.93 -38.24
N PRO A 218 -4.19 77.75 -38.73
CA PRO A 218 -4.02 79.15 -38.32
C PRO A 218 -5.16 80.06 -38.79
#